data_AF-A0AA96X441-F1
#
_entry.id   AF-A0AA96X441-F1
#
_cell.length_a   1.000
_cell.length_b   1.000
_cell.length_c   1.000
_cell.angle_alpha   90.00
_cell.angle_beta   90.00
_cell.angle_gamma   90.00
#
_symmetry.space_group_name_H-M   'P 1'
#
loop_
_entity.id
_entity.type
_entity.pdbx_description
1 polymer ?
#
loop_
_entity_poly.entity_id
_entity_poly.type
_entity_poly.pdbx_seq_one_letter_code
_entity_poly.pdbx_strand_id
1 'polypeptide(L)'
;MKIKEGAIMIRQPIAIFAVLAFLTILVSGCSQMTPRYDAALYSDLTTVNVEIMEFFSSVSSGTNKDSYSKRDERYHALIGKVDALAMQSKTRPAPESKLLKKINNYLESSGRNISFEREPPVLRHWRKFQRV
;
A
#
# COMPACT_ATOMS: atom_id res chain seq x y z
N MET A 1 -32.78 65.07 -1.90
CA MET A 1 -33.03 63.81 -1.16
C MET A 1 -33.81 62.85 -2.06
N LYS A 2 -33.17 61.80 -2.58
CA LYS A 2 -33.82 60.53 -3.01
C LYS A 2 -32.75 59.49 -3.39
N ILE A 3 -32.45 58.65 -2.38
CA ILE A 3 -32.17 57.20 -2.41
C ILE A 3 -31.31 56.66 -3.58
N LYS A 4 -30.00 56.51 -3.33
CA LYS A 4 -29.10 55.57 -4.01
C LYS A 4 -29.05 54.27 -3.21
N GLU A 5 -29.99 53.34 -3.41
CA GLU A 5 -29.95 52.03 -2.72
C GLU A 5 -30.13 50.81 -3.65
N GLY A 6 -30.39 51.00 -4.94
CA GLY A 6 -30.74 49.90 -5.85
C GLY A 6 -29.58 49.09 -6.48
N ALA A 7 -28.32 49.53 -6.36
CA ALA A 7 -27.22 48.92 -7.14
C ALA A 7 -26.41 47.84 -6.39
N ILE A 8 -26.66 47.64 -5.09
CA ILE A 8 -25.85 46.74 -4.24
C ILE A 8 -26.34 45.28 -4.32
N MET A 9 -27.61 45.05 -4.71
CA MET A 9 -28.24 43.72 -4.60
C MET A 9 -27.86 42.73 -5.73
N ILE A 10 -27.42 43.22 -6.91
CA ILE A 10 -27.13 42.36 -8.08
C ILE A 10 -25.66 41.86 -8.12
N ARG A 11 -24.74 42.54 -7.43
CA ARG A 11 -23.31 42.18 -7.40
C ARG A 11 -22.97 41.10 -6.35
N GLN A 12 -23.82 40.94 -5.34
CA GLN A 12 -23.67 39.97 -4.24
C GLN A 12 -23.90 38.50 -4.65
N PRO A 13 -24.95 38.12 -5.41
CA PRO A 13 -25.19 36.71 -5.72
C PRO A 13 -24.10 36.11 -6.61
N ILE A 14 -23.56 36.88 -7.55
CA ILE A 14 -22.51 36.41 -8.48
C ILE A 14 -21.21 36.11 -7.71
N ALA A 15 -20.85 36.95 -6.73
CA ALA A 15 -19.69 36.74 -5.88
C ALA A 15 -19.85 35.50 -4.97
N ILE A 16 -21.05 35.29 -4.41
CA ILE A 16 -21.35 34.11 -3.57
C ILE A 16 -21.30 32.83 -4.41
N PHE A 17 -21.87 32.83 -5.61
CA PHE A 17 -21.79 31.68 -6.53
C PHE A 17 -20.36 31.39 -6.97
N ALA A 18 -19.53 32.41 -7.20
CA ALA A 18 -18.13 32.24 -7.55
C ALA A 18 -17.31 31.64 -6.38
N VAL A 19 -17.57 32.07 -5.15
CA VAL A 19 -16.93 31.50 -3.95
C VAL A 19 -17.37 30.05 -3.71
N LEU A 20 -18.66 29.76 -3.89
CA LEU A 20 -19.19 28.39 -3.81
C LEU A 20 -18.58 27.48 -4.89
N ALA A 21 -18.47 27.97 -6.13
CA ALA A 21 -17.83 27.23 -7.21
C ALA A 21 -16.32 27.02 -6.97
N PHE A 22 -15.63 28.00 -6.38
CA PHE A 22 -14.23 27.86 -6.01
C PHE A 22 -14.03 26.85 -4.87
N LEU A 23 -14.95 26.82 -3.90
CA LEU A 23 -14.94 25.85 -2.80
C LEU A 23 -15.16 24.41 -3.29
N THR A 24 -16.04 24.18 -4.27
CA THR A 24 -16.27 22.84 -4.82
C THR A 24 -15.08 22.33 -5.63
N ILE A 25 -14.32 23.22 -6.29
CA ILE A 25 -13.08 22.86 -6.99
C ILE A 25 -11.96 22.46 -6.01
N LEU A 26 -11.88 23.10 -4.84
CA LEU A 26 -10.88 22.76 -3.83
C LEU A 26 -11.11 21.39 -3.18
N VAL A 27 -12.36 20.93 -3.08
CA VAL A 27 -12.72 19.65 -2.46
C VAL A 27 -12.54 18.45 -3.41
N SER A 28 -12.62 18.65 -4.73
CA SER A 28 -12.50 17.55 -5.71
C SER A 28 -11.07 17.04 -5.93
N GLY A 29 -10.05 17.75 -5.44
CA GLY A 29 -8.65 17.34 -5.53
C GLY A 29 -8.18 16.34 -4.46
N CYS A 30 -9.00 16.07 -3.44
CA CYS A 30 -8.65 15.12 -2.38
C CYS A 30 -9.02 13.71 -2.80
N SER A 31 -8.22 13.08 -3.65
CA SER A 31 -8.44 11.67 -4.00
C SER A 31 -7.12 10.94 -4.20
N GLN A 32 -6.86 10.04 -3.26
CA GLN A 32 -6.00 8.87 -3.35
C GLN A 32 -4.49 9.09 -3.11
N MET A 33 -4.13 9.37 -1.86
CA MET A 33 -2.75 9.35 -1.35
C MET A 33 -2.18 7.95 -1.08
N THR A 34 -2.92 6.88 -1.38
CA THR A 34 -2.39 5.52 -1.29
C THR A 34 -2.22 4.92 -2.68
N PRO A 35 -1.06 4.32 -2.98
CA PRO A 35 -0.93 3.51 -4.19
C PRO A 35 -2.03 2.46 -4.20
N ARG A 36 -2.83 2.37 -5.28
CA ARG A 36 -3.88 1.35 -5.41
C ARG A 36 -3.36 -0.09 -5.18
N TYR A 37 -2.08 -0.28 -5.46
CA TYR A 37 -1.33 -1.51 -5.21
C TYR A 37 -1.30 -1.91 -3.71
N ASP A 38 -1.16 -0.96 -2.78
CA ASP A 38 -1.11 -1.27 -1.33
C ASP A 38 -2.48 -1.74 -0.80
N ALA A 39 -3.57 -1.19 -1.33
CA ALA A 39 -4.92 -1.62 -0.96
C ALA A 39 -5.22 -3.05 -1.44
N ALA A 40 -4.83 -3.38 -2.68
CA ALA A 40 -5.00 -4.73 -3.22
C ALA A 40 -4.14 -5.76 -2.47
N LEU A 41 -2.87 -5.44 -2.20
CA LEU A 41 -1.99 -6.34 -1.44
C LEU A 41 -2.52 -6.60 -0.02
N TYR A 42 -3.06 -5.55 0.62
CA TYR A 42 -3.66 -5.69 1.95
C TYR A 42 -4.94 -6.53 1.94
N SER A 43 -5.82 -6.32 0.94
CA SER A 43 -7.03 -7.14 0.81
C SER A 43 -6.68 -8.59 0.55
N ASP A 44 -5.75 -8.86 -0.36
CA ASP A 44 -5.37 -10.22 -0.74
C ASP A 44 -4.70 -10.94 0.44
N LEU A 45 -3.85 -10.24 1.21
CA LEU A 45 -3.26 -10.77 2.43
C LEU A 45 -4.32 -11.11 3.48
N THR A 46 -5.33 -10.24 3.64
CA THR A 46 -6.43 -10.47 4.59
C THR A 46 -7.25 -11.70 4.16
N THR A 47 -7.58 -11.81 2.88
CA THR A 47 -8.31 -12.95 2.33
C THR A 47 -7.54 -14.25 2.54
N VAL A 48 -6.24 -14.30 2.21
CA VAL A 48 -5.43 -15.50 2.40
C VAL A 48 -5.32 -15.88 3.89
N ASN A 49 -5.20 -14.90 4.80
CA ASN A 49 -5.20 -15.17 6.23
C ASN A 49 -6.52 -15.81 6.71
N VAL A 50 -7.67 -15.32 6.23
CA VAL A 50 -8.98 -15.92 6.54
C VAL A 50 -9.03 -17.35 6.03
N GLU A 51 -8.64 -17.60 4.78
CA GLU A 51 -8.65 -18.95 4.21
C GLU A 51 -7.74 -19.93 4.96
N ILE A 52 -6.57 -19.46 5.43
CA ILE A 52 -5.66 -20.25 6.26
C ILE A 52 -6.30 -20.56 7.61
N MET A 53 -6.95 -19.59 8.25
CA MET A 53 -7.66 -19.81 9.53
C MET A 53 -8.83 -20.79 9.36
N GLU A 54 -9.61 -20.66 8.29
CA GLU A 54 -10.67 -21.61 7.96
C GLU A 54 -10.12 -23.01 7.73
N PHE A 55 -9.01 -23.11 7.02
CA PHE A 55 -8.34 -24.38 6.80
C PHE A 55 -7.87 -25.00 8.11
N PHE A 56 -7.21 -24.24 8.98
CA PHE A 56 -6.79 -24.73 10.29
C PHE A 56 -7.97 -25.10 11.20
N SER A 57 -9.06 -24.34 11.15
CA SER A 57 -10.31 -24.69 11.83
C SER A 57 -10.87 -26.02 11.32
N SER A 58 -10.85 -26.25 10.00
CA SER A 58 -11.34 -27.49 9.38
C SER A 58 -10.55 -28.74 9.80
N VAL A 59 -9.30 -28.59 10.23
CA VAL A 59 -8.43 -29.69 10.68
C VAL A 59 -8.24 -29.74 12.20
N SER A 60 -8.90 -28.84 12.94
CA SER A 60 -8.72 -28.68 14.39
C SER A 60 -9.13 -29.90 15.20
N SER A 61 -10.06 -30.72 14.69
CA SER A 61 -10.49 -31.98 15.30
C SER A 61 -9.47 -33.11 15.15
N GLY A 62 -8.34 -32.87 14.49
CA GLY A 62 -7.28 -33.84 14.27
C GLY A 62 -7.22 -34.32 12.82
N THR A 63 -6.05 -34.85 12.45
CA THR A 63 -5.81 -35.37 11.09
C THR A 63 -5.09 -36.71 11.15
N ASN A 64 -5.32 -37.55 10.14
CA ASN A 64 -4.56 -38.79 9.93
C ASN A 64 -3.81 -38.75 8.59
N LYS A 65 -2.68 -39.46 8.50
CA LYS A 65 -1.85 -39.59 7.30
C LYS A 65 -2.65 -40.05 6.08
N ASP A 66 -3.55 -41.02 6.26
CA ASP A 66 -4.35 -41.59 5.17
C ASP A 66 -5.41 -40.63 4.63
N SER A 67 -5.70 -39.56 5.37
CA SER A 67 -6.64 -38.51 4.96
C SER A 67 -5.95 -37.32 4.29
N TYR A 68 -4.63 -37.38 4.06
CA TYR A 68 -3.87 -36.29 3.45
C TYR A 68 -4.35 -35.94 2.04
N SER A 69 -4.67 -36.95 1.22
CA SER A 69 -5.22 -36.77 -0.14
C SER A 69 -6.56 -36.03 -0.20
N LYS A 70 -7.21 -35.80 0.94
CA LYS A 70 -8.43 -34.98 1.02
C LYS A 70 -8.14 -33.49 1.24
N ARG A 71 -6.88 -33.15 1.52
CA ARG A 71 -6.45 -31.80 1.93
C ARG A 71 -5.23 -31.29 1.15
N ASP A 72 -4.53 -32.17 0.44
CA ASP A 72 -3.32 -31.86 -0.33
C ASP A 72 -3.57 -30.74 -1.35
N GLU A 73 -4.66 -30.83 -2.11
CA GLU A 73 -5.06 -29.80 -3.08
C GLU A 73 -5.23 -28.44 -2.40
N ARG A 74 -5.94 -28.41 -1.26
CA ARG A 74 -6.18 -27.16 -0.52
C ARG A 74 -4.91 -26.61 0.13
N TYR A 75 -4.03 -27.49 0.61
CA TYR A 75 -2.69 -27.12 1.09
C TYR A 75 -1.85 -26.48 -0.01
N HIS A 76 -1.76 -27.11 -1.18
CA HIS A 76 -0.99 -26.60 -2.31
C HIS A 76 -1.55 -25.28 -2.83
N ALA A 77 -2.87 -25.13 -2.88
CA ALA A 77 -3.51 -23.88 -3.25
C ALA A 77 -3.16 -22.74 -2.27
N LEU A 78 -3.19 -22.99 -0.96
CA LEU A 78 -2.81 -22.00 0.06
C LEU A 78 -1.34 -21.59 -0.07
N ILE A 79 -0.43 -22.55 -0.28
CA ILE A 79 0.99 -22.28 -0.51
C ILE A 79 1.16 -21.38 -1.75
N GLY A 80 0.52 -21.74 -2.87
CA GLY A 80 0.59 -20.96 -4.10
C GLY A 80 0.07 -19.52 -3.94
N LYS A 81 -1.01 -19.32 -3.18
CA LYS A 81 -1.54 -17.98 -2.87
C LYS A 81 -0.55 -17.14 -2.04
N VAL A 82 0.07 -17.74 -1.03
CA VAL A 82 1.09 -17.06 -0.21
C VAL A 82 2.33 -16.73 -1.03
N ASP A 83 2.79 -17.63 -1.89
CA ASP A 83 3.92 -17.38 -2.77
C ASP A 83 3.61 -16.27 -3.79
N ALA A 84 2.41 -16.26 -4.36
CA ALA A 84 1.95 -15.20 -5.24
C ALA A 84 1.95 -13.83 -4.54
N LEU A 85 1.44 -13.76 -3.30
CA LEU A 85 1.51 -12.55 -2.47
C LEU A 85 2.97 -12.10 -2.22
N ALA A 86 3.86 -13.05 -1.93
CA ALA A 86 5.27 -12.75 -1.73
C ALA A 86 5.92 -12.21 -3.03
N MET A 87 5.61 -12.78 -4.18
CA MET A 87 6.07 -12.29 -5.48
C MET A 87 5.52 -10.89 -5.77
N GLN A 88 4.23 -10.66 -5.54
CA GLN A 88 3.59 -9.35 -5.67
C GLN A 88 4.37 -8.35 -4.80
N SER A 89 4.53 -8.62 -3.51
CA SER A 89 5.23 -7.73 -2.55
C SER A 89 6.64 -7.30 -2.99
N LYS A 90 7.36 -8.16 -3.72
CA LYS A 90 8.72 -7.90 -4.24
C LYS A 90 8.74 -7.04 -5.51
N THR A 91 7.64 -6.96 -6.25
CA THR A 91 7.53 -6.09 -7.44
C THR A 91 7.36 -4.60 -7.08
N ARG A 92 7.31 -4.26 -5.79
CA ARG A 92 7.32 -2.87 -5.33
C ARG A 92 8.53 -2.13 -5.92
N PRO A 93 8.33 -1.08 -6.73
CA PRO A 93 9.43 -0.26 -7.20
C PRO A 93 10.04 0.47 -6.00
N ALA A 94 11.18 -0.02 -5.53
CA ALA A 94 11.96 0.70 -4.54
C ALA A 94 12.54 1.95 -5.21
N PRO A 95 12.44 3.14 -4.59
CA PRO A 95 12.86 4.37 -5.23
C PRO A 95 14.36 4.31 -5.60
N GLU A 96 14.65 4.29 -6.90
CA GLU A 96 15.93 4.69 -7.51
C GLU A 96 16.13 6.18 -7.27
N SER A 97 16.37 6.57 -6.02
CA SER A 97 16.42 7.97 -5.69
C SER A 97 17.87 8.44 -5.59
N LYS A 98 18.21 9.44 -6.42
CA LYS A 98 19.34 10.35 -6.16
C LYS A 98 19.33 10.86 -4.70
N LEU A 99 18.16 10.89 -4.05
CA LEU A 99 17.99 11.15 -2.63
C LEU A 99 18.66 10.11 -1.73
N LEU A 100 18.51 8.80 -1.96
CA LEU A 100 19.20 7.77 -1.18
C LEU A 100 20.72 7.95 -1.25
N LYS A 101 21.26 8.23 -2.45
CA LYS A 101 22.69 8.57 -2.61
C LYS A 101 23.07 9.84 -1.82
N LYS A 102 22.26 10.90 -1.89
CA LYS A 102 22.53 12.13 -1.12
C LYS A 102 22.48 11.91 0.39
N ILE A 103 21.53 11.11 0.88
CA ILE A 103 21.39 10.77 2.29
C ILE A 103 22.59 9.96 2.75
N ASN A 104 23.00 8.95 1.97
CA ASN A 104 24.16 8.12 2.28
C ASN A 104 25.45 8.96 2.32
N ASN A 105 25.67 9.82 1.32
CA ASN A 105 26.82 10.72 1.29
C ASN A 105 26.81 11.70 2.49
N TYR A 106 25.65 12.21 2.89
CA TYR A 106 25.52 13.07 4.07
C TYR A 106 25.87 12.33 5.36
N LEU A 107 25.40 11.10 5.53
CA LEU A 107 25.68 10.28 6.71
C LEU A 107 27.16 9.89 6.81
N GLU A 108 27.79 9.57 5.68
CA GLU A 108 29.24 9.33 5.57
C GLU A 108 30.03 10.58 5.96
N SER A 109 29.63 11.76 5.46
CA SER A 109 30.26 13.04 5.82
C SER A 109 30.06 13.43 7.30
N SER A 110 29.02 12.91 7.94
CA SER A 110 28.70 13.16 9.36
C SER A 110 29.37 12.16 10.32
N GLY A 111 30.23 11.26 9.82
CA GLY A 111 30.94 10.27 10.64
C GLY A 111 30.08 9.13 11.19
N ARG A 112 28.84 8.95 10.69
CA ARG A 112 27.96 7.84 11.09
C ARG A 112 28.01 6.73 10.04
N ASN A 113 28.47 5.54 10.43
CA ASN A 113 28.48 4.36 9.57
C ASN A 113 27.10 3.68 9.55
N ILE A 114 26.12 4.36 8.97
CA ILE A 114 24.78 3.84 8.72
C ILE A 114 24.49 4.02 7.24
N SER A 115 24.51 2.92 6.49
CA SER A 115 24.16 2.93 5.07
C SER A 115 22.72 2.48 4.87
N PHE A 116 21.94 3.33 4.20
CA PHE A 116 20.59 2.99 3.78
C PHE A 116 20.66 2.27 2.44
N GLU A 117 20.71 0.94 2.51
CA GLU A 117 20.67 0.07 1.35
C GLU A 117 19.23 -0.06 0.82
N ARG A 118 19.07 -0.22 -0.51
CA ARG A 118 17.75 -0.48 -1.12
C ARG A 118 17.15 -1.81 -0.64
N GLU A 119 17.98 -2.76 -0.24
CA GLU A 119 17.55 -4.08 0.20
C GLU A 119 17.71 -4.24 1.71
N PRO A 120 16.66 -4.72 2.41
CA PRO A 120 16.75 -4.96 3.84
C PRO A 120 17.81 -6.03 4.14
N PRO A 121 18.55 -5.89 5.26
CA PRO A 121 19.71 -6.73 5.59
C PRO A 121 19.39 -8.23 5.64
N VAL A 122 18.12 -8.59 5.93
CA VAL A 122 17.65 -9.97 5.90
C VAL A 122 17.63 -10.58 4.49
N LEU A 123 17.37 -9.83 3.42
CA LEU A 123 17.30 -10.42 2.08
C LEU A 123 18.68 -10.70 1.45
N ARG A 124 19.74 -10.07 1.98
CA ARG A 124 21.12 -10.27 1.52
C ARG A 124 21.62 -11.70 1.74
N HIS A 125 21.27 -12.33 2.87
CA HIS A 125 21.72 -13.68 3.18
C HIS A 125 20.91 -14.74 2.43
N TRP A 126 19.60 -14.56 2.25
CA TRP A 126 18.76 -15.49 1.49
C TRP A 126 19.13 -15.59 0.00
N ARG A 127 19.58 -14.50 -0.64
CA ARG A 127 20.05 -14.54 -2.04
C ARG A 127 21.32 -15.37 -2.23
N LYS A 128 22.10 -15.60 -1.17
CA LYS A 128 23.26 -16.50 -1.21
C LYS A 128 22.84 -17.97 -1.31
N PHE A 129 21.67 -18.31 -0.75
CA PHE A 129 21.11 -19.66 -0.79
C PHE A 129 20.36 -20.00 -2.08
N GLN A 130 19.80 -19.01 -2.79
CA GLN A 130 19.12 -19.21 -4.08
C GLN A 130 20.05 -19.33 -5.30
N ARG A 131 21.38 -19.22 -5.11
CA ARG A 131 22.40 -19.34 -6.18
C ARG A 131 23.15 -20.68 -6.16
N VAL A 132 22.61 -21.66 -5.46
CA VAL A 132 23.04 -23.08 -5.49
C VAL A 132 21.92 -23.85 -6.16
#